data_AF-A0A3E4XLY7-F1
#
_entry.id   AF-A0A3E4XLY7-F1
#
_cell.length_a   1.000
_cell.length_b   1.000
_cell.length_c   1.000
_cell.angle_alpha   90.00
_cell.angle_beta   90.00
_cell.angle_gamma   90.00
#
_symmetry.space_group_name_H-M   'P 1'
#
loop_
_entity.id
_entity.type
_entity.pdbx_description
1 polymer ?
#
loop_
_entity_poly.entity_id
_entity_poly.type
_entity_poly.pdbx_seq_one_letter_code
_entity_poly.pdbx_strand_id
1 'polypeptide(L)'
;MALLAVVMCVNFASCSSDDDEEEISASLEGTWYYDYGEGWELYNGNKDPWSTDPDPYNPNDRDASTKMEIKKVGENQYSISTYYYDNGAWQYSESETITLNGKSFKYDGENCTILTLTSKTLIYEVVEPNGKYYDKYTYIKM
;
A
#
# COMPACT_ATOMS: atom_id res chain seq x y z
N MET A 1 -22.79 -40.50 11.73
CA MET A 1 -23.46 -39.40 11.00
C MET A 1 -22.42 -38.30 10.85
N ALA A 2 -21.92 -38.12 9.62
CA ALA A 2 -20.93 -37.10 9.31
C ALA A 2 -21.66 -35.76 9.10
N LEU A 3 -21.29 -34.74 9.86
CA LEU A 3 -21.71 -33.36 9.64
C LEU A 3 -20.61 -32.68 8.83
N LEU A 4 -20.85 -32.59 7.52
CA LEU A 4 -20.06 -31.83 6.57
C LEU A 4 -20.28 -30.34 6.87
N ALA A 5 -19.31 -29.68 7.50
CA ALA A 5 -19.29 -28.23 7.61
C ALA A 5 -18.86 -27.65 6.26
N VAL A 6 -19.83 -27.19 5.48
CA VAL A 6 -19.57 -26.38 4.28
C VAL A 6 -19.14 -25.00 4.78
N VAL A 7 -17.83 -24.78 4.84
CA VAL A 7 -17.27 -23.43 4.91
C VAL A 7 -17.63 -22.76 3.59
N MET A 8 -18.67 -21.93 3.61
CA MET A 8 -18.98 -21.05 2.50
C MET A 8 -17.84 -20.03 2.43
N CYS A 9 -16.89 -20.26 1.52
CA CYS A 9 -15.96 -19.23 1.07
C CYS A 9 -16.80 -18.06 0.58
N VAL A 10 -16.86 -16.98 1.36
CA VAL A 10 -17.36 -15.69 0.89
C VAL A 10 -16.36 -15.19 -0.16
N ASN A 11 -16.58 -15.62 -1.39
CA ASN A 11 -16.00 -14.96 -2.55
C ASN A 11 -16.51 -13.52 -2.51
N PHE A 12 -15.60 -12.57 -2.34
CA PHE A 12 -15.86 -11.15 -2.53
C PHE A 12 -16.38 -10.95 -3.95
N ALA A 13 -17.69 -10.98 -4.11
CA ALA A 13 -18.40 -10.47 -5.26
C ALA A 13 -19.27 -9.33 -4.74
N SER A 14 -18.65 -8.17 -4.53
CA SER A 14 -19.41 -6.91 -4.47
C SER A 14 -19.55 -6.46 -5.91
N CYS A 15 -20.73 -6.70 -6.47
CA CYS A 15 -21.16 -6.09 -7.72
C CYS A 15 -22.33 -5.20 -7.33
N SER A 16 -22.06 -3.93 -7.00
CA SER A 16 -23.09 -2.90 -6.97
C SER A 16 -22.64 -1.74 -7.83
N SER A 17 -23.45 -1.50 -8.86
CA SER A 17 -23.32 -0.44 -9.85
C SER A 17 -23.48 0.94 -9.23
N ASP A 18 -22.41 1.73 -9.23
CA ASP A 18 -22.35 3.12 -9.72
C ASP A 18 -20.91 3.64 -9.53
N ASP A 19 -20.29 4.01 -10.66
CA ASP A 19 -19.04 4.76 -10.95
C ASP A 19 -17.84 4.71 -9.98
N ASP A 20 -16.69 4.29 -10.56
CA ASP A 20 -15.32 4.39 -10.04
C ASP A 20 -14.97 3.57 -8.78
N GLU A 21 -15.52 2.37 -8.61
CA GLU A 21 -14.94 1.39 -7.68
C GLU A 21 -13.58 0.90 -8.23
N GLU A 22 -12.50 1.60 -7.87
CA GLU A 22 -11.14 1.16 -8.16
C GLU A 22 -10.94 -0.29 -7.69
N GLU A 23 -10.47 -1.11 -8.62
CA GLU A 23 -10.50 -2.56 -8.59
C GLU A 23 -9.62 -3.12 -7.45
N ILE A 24 -10.22 -3.82 -6.49
CA ILE A 24 -9.49 -4.77 -5.61
C ILE A 24 -9.68 -6.15 -6.22
N SER A 25 -8.76 -6.54 -7.10
CA SER A 25 -8.83 -7.83 -7.81
C SER A 25 -7.73 -8.83 -7.37
N ALA A 26 -6.89 -8.45 -6.39
CA ALA A 26 -5.71 -9.22 -6.01
C ALA A 26 -5.47 -9.27 -4.49
N SER A 27 -4.57 -10.18 -4.07
CA SER A 27 -4.03 -10.20 -2.70
C SER A 27 -2.98 -9.11 -2.53
N LEU A 28 -3.03 -8.44 -1.36
CA LEU A 28 -2.01 -7.47 -0.92
C LEU A 28 -0.64 -8.12 -0.70
N GLU A 29 -0.59 -9.45 -0.52
CA GLU A 29 0.65 -10.19 -0.30
C GLU A 29 1.63 -10.09 -1.48
N GLY A 30 2.91 -9.91 -1.18
CA GLY A 30 3.98 -9.86 -2.16
C GLY A 30 5.07 -8.88 -1.81
N THR A 31 6.02 -8.76 -2.74
CA THR A 31 7.09 -7.75 -2.69
C THR A 31 6.72 -6.62 -3.64
N TRP A 32 6.65 -5.41 -3.12
CA TRP A 32 6.21 -4.21 -3.80
C TRP A 32 7.33 -3.18 -3.80
N TYR A 33 7.71 -2.70 -4.98
CA TYR A 33 8.79 -1.73 -5.17
C TYR A 33 8.21 -0.35 -5.41
N TYR A 34 8.76 0.66 -4.73
CA TYR A 34 8.29 2.04 -4.87
C TYR A 34 8.60 2.56 -6.26
N ASP A 35 7.56 3.02 -6.97
CA ASP A 35 7.63 3.39 -8.39
C ASP A 35 7.40 4.89 -8.58
N TYR A 36 6.44 5.46 -7.85
CA TYR A 36 6.12 6.87 -7.96
C TYR A 36 5.41 7.37 -6.71
N GLY A 37 5.65 8.63 -6.35
CA GLY A 37 4.84 9.30 -5.34
C GLY A 37 4.58 10.75 -5.70
N GLU A 38 3.43 11.23 -5.27
CA GLU A 38 3.03 12.62 -5.42
C GLU A 38 2.19 13.05 -4.24
N GLY A 39 2.23 14.34 -3.94
CA GLY A 39 1.47 14.87 -2.84
C GLY A 39 1.56 16.38 -2.72
N TRP A 40 1.06 16.90 -1.62
CA TRP A 40 1.23 18.28 -1.22
C TRP A 40 1.15 18.42 0.29
N GLU A 41 1.85 19.42 0.81
CA GLU A 41 1.76 19.85 2.21
C GLU A 41 1.25 21.30 2.28
N LEU A 42 0.53 21.66 3.33
CA LEU A 42 0.12 23.03 3.61
C LEU A 42 1.25 23.80 4.28
N TYR A 43 1.85 24.72 3.54
CA TYR A 43 2.83 25.67 4.04
C TYR A 43 2.27 27.09 3.96
N ASN A 44 2.11 27.75 5.12
CA ASN A 44 1.53 29.10 5.23
C ASN A 44 0.17 29.26 4.52
N GLY A 45 -0.67 28.21 4.56
CA GLY A 45 -1.99 28.19 3.94
C GLY A 45 -2.01 27.92 2.43
N ASN A 46 -0.84 27.72 1.81
CA ASN A 46 -0.73 27.31 0.41
C ASN A 46 -0.35 25.84 0.33
N LYS A 47 -0.85 25.14 -0.69
CA LYS A 47 -0.40 23.78 -1.00
C LYS A 47 0.94 23.86 -1.72
N ASP A 48 1.96 23.27 -1.13
CA ASP A 48 3.27 23.08 -1.73
C ASP A 48 3.35 21.65 -2.26
N PRO A 49 3.32 21.44 -3.59
CA PRO A 49 3.28 20.11 -4.17
C PRO A 49 4.68 19.47 -4.18
N TRP A 50 4.71 18.14 -4.09
CA TRP A 50 5.92 17.35 -4.21
C TRP A 50 5.68 16.12 -5.10
N SER A 51 6.74 15.60 -5.69
CA SER A 51 6.72 14.32 -6.41
C SER A 51 8.07 13.63 -6.38
N THR A 52 8.08 12.31 -6.46
CA THR A 52 9.28 11.48 -6.57
C THR A 52 9.08 10.40 -7.62
N ASP A 53 10.12 10.10 -8.40
CA ASP A 53 10.10 9.14 -9.51
C ASP A 53 11.33 8.20 -9.41
N PRO A 54 11.36 7.28 -8.42
CA PRO A 54 12.42 6.28 -8.31
C PRO A 54 12.39 5.31 -9.51
N ASP A 55 13.56 4.78 -9.90
CA ASP A 55 13.62 3.65 -10.85
C ASP A 55 13.71 2.34 -10.07
N PRO A 56 12.58 1.62 -9.87
CA PRO A 56 12.60 0.39 -9.10
C PRO A 56 13.35 -0.75 -9.81
N TYR A 57 13.58 -0.67 -11.13
CA TYR A 57 14.34 -1.66 -11.89
C TYR A 57 15.85 -1.45 -11.78
N ASN A 58 16.28 -0.24 -11.45
CA ASN A 58 17.67 0.12 -11.23
C ASN A 58 17.86 0.97 -9.96
N PRO A 59 17.55 0.41 -8.77
CA PRO A 59 17.63 1.14 -7.52
C PRO A 59 19.08 1.56 -7.26
N ASN A 60 19.27 2.83 -6.90
CA ASN A 60 20.61 3.42 -6.75
C ASN A 60 20.69 4.54 -5.70
N ASP A 61 19.55 4.89 -5.08
CA ASP A 61 19.43 5.97 -4.12
C ASP A 61 18.79 5.46 -2.84
N ARG A 62 19.46 5.64 -1.71
CA ARG A 62 18.97 5.21 -0.39
C ARG A 62 17.67 5.89 0.02
N ASP A 63 17.53 7.18 -0.30
CA ASP A 63 16.42 8.01 0.18
C ASP A 63 15.18 7.85 -0.72
N ALA A 64 15.37 7.44 -1.98
CA ALA A 64 14.26 7.23 -2.92
C ALA A 64 13.94 5.75 -3.19
N SER A 65 14.91 4.84 -3.12
CA SER A 65 14.70 3.43 -3.50
C SER A 65 14.24 2.62 -2.30
N THR A 66 12.92 2.46 -2.16
CA THR A 66 12.32 1.65 -1.12
C THR A 66 11.51 0.48 -1.69
N LYS A 67 11.39 -0.60 -0.92
CA LYS A 67 10.43 -1.67 -1.19
C LYS A 67 9.77 -2.12 0.10
N MET A 68 8.62 -2.77 -0.03
CA MET A 68 7.95 -3.44 1.06
C MET A 68 7.68 -4.92 0.74
N GLU A 69 7.78 -5.77 1.76
CA GLU A 69 7.34 -7.15 1.72
C GLU A 69 6.12 -7.32 2.62
N ILE A 70 4.98 -7.66 2.02
CA ILE A 70 3.71 -7.81 2.72
C ILE A 70 3.36 -9.30 2.84
N LYS A 71 3.12 -9.76 4.06
CA LYS A 71 2.74 -11.15 4.38
C LYS A 71 1.48 -11.18 5.22
N LYS A 72 0.54 -12.07 4.91
CA LYS A 72 -0.63 -12.28 5.75
C LYS A 72 -0.23 -13.00 7.04
N VAL A 73 -0.65 -12.48 8.18
CA VAL A 73 -0.32 -13.04 9.52
C VAL A 73 -1.56 -13.40 10.33
N GLY A 74 -2.75 -12.99 9.89
CA GLY A 74 -4.01 -13.31 10.53
C GLY A 74 -5.21 -13.00 9.65
N GLU A 75 -6.40 -13.06 10.23
CA GLU A 75 -7.61 -12.57 9.58
C GLU A 75 -7.52 -11.06 9.41
N ASN A 76 -7.51 -10.59 8.16
CA ASN A 76 -7.32 -9.19 7.79
C ASN A 76 -6.06 -8.51 8.36
N GLN A 77 -5.09 -9.28 8.85
CA GLN A 77 -3.84 -8.78 9.42
C GLN A 77 -2.66 -9.09 8.51
N TYR A 78 -1.82 -8.09 8.28
CA TYR A 78 -0.66 -8.18 7.40
C TYR A 78 0.57 -7.60 8.08
N SER A 79 1.70 -8.28 7.98
CA SER A 79 3.01 -7.72 8.32
C SER A 79 3.56 -7.03 7.09
N ILE A 80 3.98 -5.77 7.25
CA ILE A 80 4.69 -4.99 6.24
C ILE A 80 6.13 -4.86 6.73
N SER A 81 7.10 -5.36 5.96
CA SER A 81 8.53 -5.19 6.23
C SER A 81 9.13 -4.26 5.17
N THR A 82 9.82 -3.21 5.59
CA THR A 82 10.39 -2.20 4.68
C THR A 82 11.88 -2.36 4.49
N TYR A 83 12.33 -1.95 3.31
CA TYR A 83 13.72 -2.00 2.91
C TYR A 83 14.08 -0.74 2.14
N TYR A 84 15.32 -0.29 2.28
CA TYR A 84 15.94 0.73 1.45
C TYR A 84 17.12 0.14 0.68
N TYR A 85 17.46 0.71 -0.47
CA TYR A 85 18.61 0.24 -1.25
C TYR A 85 19.87 1.01 -0.88
N ASP A 86 20.91 0.31 -0.43
CA ASP A 86 22.19 0.92 -0.06
C ASP A 86 23.33 -0.05 -0.33
N ASN A 87 24.49 0.48 -0.74
CA ASN A 87 25.68 -0.30 -1.07
C ASN A 87 25.43 -1.49 -2.03
N GLY A 88 24.55 -1.31 -3.01
CA GLY A 88 24.26 -2.34 -4.02
C GLY A 88 23.35 -3.48 -3.53
N ALA A 89 22.67 -3.31 -2.40
CA ALA A 89 21.77 -4.33 -1.86
C ALA A 89 20.60 -3.71 -1.07
N TRP A 90 19.50 -4.45 -1.02
CA TRP A 90 18.36 -4.13 -0.16
C TRP A 90 18.70 -4.37 1.32
N GLN A 91 18.59 -3.33 2.12
CA GLN A 91 18.80 -3.36 3.57
C GLN A 91 17.45 -3.34 4.27
N TYR A 92 17.25 -4.22 5.24
CA TYR A 92 16.06 -4.21 6.09
C TYR A 92 16.06 -2.93 6.95
N SER A 93 14.91 -2.27 7.03
CA SER A 93 14.69 -1.13 7.92
C SER A 93 13.89 -1.57 9.14
N GLU A 94 12.61 -1.88 8.94
CA GLU A 94 11.69 -2.17 10.04
C GLU A 94 10.49 -2.99 9.57
N SER A 95 9.60 -3.31 10.51
CA SER A 95 8.34 -3.98 10.20
C SER A 95 7.23 -3.57 11.15
N GLU A 96 6.03 -3.41 10.60
CA GLU A 96 4.79 -3.13 11.31
C GLU A 96 3.72 -4.17 10.94
N THR A 97 2.82 -4.48 11.88
CA THR A 97 1.62 -5.27 11.59
C THR A 97 0.42 -4.34 11.46
N ILE A 98 -0.25 -4.39 10.32
CA ILE A 98 -1.44 -3.62 10.02
C ILE A 98 -2.70 -4.48 10.12
N THR A 99 -3.85 -3.83 10.31
CA THR A 99 -5.18 -4.45 10.14
C THR A 99 -5.89 -3.75 8.99
N LEU A 100 -6.27 -4.51 7.97
CA LEU A 100 -6.98 -4.03 6.79
C LEU A 100 -8.49 -4.07 7.05
N ASN A 101 -9.15 -2.90 7.01
CA ASN A 101 -10.59 -2.76 7.19
C ASN A 101 -11.19 -2.24 5.87
N GLY A 102 -11.62 -3.17 5.00
CA GLY A 102 -11.99 -2.84 3.63
C GLY A 102 -10.77 -2.34 2.85
N LYS A 103 -10.80 -1.08 2.40
CA LYS A 103 -9.66 -0.41 1.73
C LYS A 103 -8.73 0.33 2.71
N SER A 104 -9.13 0.51 3.97
CA SER A 104 -8.42 1.38 4.90
C SER A 104 -7.52 0.59 5.85
N PHE A 105 -6.36 1.15 6.16
CA PHE A 105 -5.41 0.62 7.14
C PHE A 105 -4.64 1.75 7.81
N LYS A 106 -3.91 1.42 8.89
CA LYS A 106 -2.93 2.33 9.49
C LYS A 106 -1.55 1.80 9.26
N TYR A 107 -0.63 2.69 8.90
CA TYR A 107 0.77 2.36 8.64
C TYR A 107 1.62 3.60 8.93
N ASP A 108 2.73 3.41 9.63
CA ASP A 108 3.59 4.49 10.18
C ASP A 108 2.81 5.56 10.97
N GLY A 109 1.76 5.13 11.68
CA GLY A 109 0.88 6.02 12.44
C GLY A 109 -0.14 6.81 11.61
N GLU A 110 -0.09 6.71 10.28
CA GLU A 110 -0.95 7.44 9.36
C GLU A 110 -2.21 6.64 8.96
N ASN A 111 -3.23 7.33 8.44
CA ASN A 111 -4.42 6.67 7.91
C ASN A 111 -4.28 6.53 6.40
N CYS A 112 -4.21 5.30 5.92
CA CYS A 112 -4.01 4.97 4.52
C CYS A 112 -5.29 4.40 3.92
N THR A 113 -5.55 4.70 2.65
CA THR A 113 -6.64 4.10 1.86
C THR A 113 -6.09 3.54 0.57
N ILE A 114 -6.30 2.25 0.34
CA ILE A 114 -5.99 1.59 -0.95
C ILE A 114 -6.92 2.17 -2.00
N LEU A 115 -6.31 2.77 -3.02
CA LEU A 115 -6.99 3.23 -4.22
C LEU A 115 -7.12 2.04 -5.18
N THR A 116 -5.99 1.60 -5.72
CA THR A 116 -5.90 0.49 -6.68
C THR A 116 -5.13 -0.70 -6.10
N LEU A 117 -5.65 -1.93 -6.29
CA LEU A 117 -4.91 -3.16 -5.99
C LEU A 117 -5.13 -4.24 -7.05
N THR A 118 -4.12 -4.43 -7.89
CA THR A 118 -4.05 -5.49 -8.91
C THR A 118 -2.93 -6.48 -8.60
N SER A 119 -2.71 -7.46 -9.47
CA SER A 119 -1.58 -8.38 -9.32
C SER A 119 -0.22 -7.72 -9.49
N LYS A 120 -0.16 -6.52 -10.09
CA LYS A 120 1.07 -5.79 -10.44
C LYS A 120 1.18 -4.40 -9.86
N THR A 121 0.09 -3.81 -9.40
CA THR A 121 0.04 -2.41 -8.97
C THR A 121 -0.68 -2.29 -7.64
N LEU A 122 -0.08 -1.57 -6.71
CA LEU A 122 -0.67 -1.14 -5.45
C LEU A 122 -0.56 0.38 -5.39
N ILE A 123 -1.69 1.07 -5.28
CA ILE A 123 -1.75 2.52 -5.06
C ILE A 123 -2.50 2.74 -3.77
N TYR A 124 -1.94 3.52 -2.86
CA TYR A 124 -2.65 4.00 -1.69
C TYR A 124 -2.37 5.48 -1.47
N GLU A 125 -3.30 6.13 -0.79
CA GLU A 125 -3.16 7.52 -0.37
C GLU A 125 -3.13 7.63 1.15
N VAL A 126 -2.51 8.71 1.61
CA VAL A 126 -2.54 9.18 2.99
C VAL A 126 -3.22 10.55 2.99
N VAL A 127 -4.27 10.66 3.80
CA VAL A 127 -4.99 11.93 3.99
C VAL A 127 -4.97 12.26 5.46
N GLU A 128 -4.29 13.34 5.86
CA GLU A 128 -4.33 13.78 7.25
C GLU A 128 -5.76 14.26 7.58
N PRO A 129 -6.38 13.85 8.71
CA PRO A 129 -7.76 14.22 9.03
C PRO A 129 -8.05 15.73 9.11
N ASN A 130 -7.02 16.56 9.31
CA ASN A 130 -7.13 18.03 9.34
C ASN A 130 -6.81 18.70 8.00
N GLY A 131 -6.47 17.91 6.97
CA GLY A 131 -6.17 18.36 5.61
C GLY A 131 -4.85 19.13 5.48
N LYS A 132 -3.87 18.95 6.36
CA LYS A 132 -2.57 19.62 6.17
C LYS A 132 -1.71 18.98 5.11
N TYR A 133 -1.84 17.70 4.83
CA TYR A 133 -1.13 17.08 3.71
C TYR A 133 -1.95 15.97 3.07
N TYR A 134 -1.51 15.64 1.87
CA TYR A 134 -2.01 14.55 1.04
C TYR A 134 -0.82 13.91 0.35
N ASP A 135 -0.71 12.61 0.48
CA ASP A 135 0.31 11.84 -0.21
C ASP A 135 -0.35 10.67 -0.95
N LYS A 136 0.19 10.31 -2.11
CA LYS A 136 -0.22 9.15 -2.88
C LYS A 136 1.01 8.42 -3.35
N TYR A 137 1.05 7.12 -3.10
CA TYR A 137 2.17 6.27 -3.41
C TYR A 137 1.75 5.15 -4.34
N THR A 138 2.54 4.95 -5.39
CA THR A 138 2.42 3.87 -6.35
C THR A 138 3.56 2.89 -6.13
N TYR A 139 3.20 1.63 -5.98
CA TYR A 139 4.12 0.51 -5.92
C TYR A 139 3.80 -0.52 -6.99
N ILE A 140 4.84 -1.17 -7.49
CA ILE A 140 4.73 -2.22 -8.50
C ILE A 140 5.28 -3.55 -8.00
N LYS A 141 4.75 -4.65 -8.55
CA LYS A 141 5.24 -6.01 -8.36
C LYS A 141 5.95 -6.46 -9.64
N MET A 142 7.22 -6.84 -9.52
CA MET A 142 8.06 -7.32 -10.62
C MET A 142 8.04 -8.84 -10.74
#